data_AF-F0QVZ8-F1
#
_entry.id   AF-F0QVZ8-F1
#
_cell.length_a   1.000
_cell.length_b   1.000
_cell.length_c   1.000
_cell.angle_alpha   90.00
_cell.angle_beta   90.00
_cell.angle_gamma   90.00
#
_symmetry.space_group_name_H-M   'P 1'
#
loop_
_entity.id
_entity.type
_entity.pdbx_description
1 polymer ?
#
loop_
_entity_poly.entity_id
_entity_poly.type
_entity_poly.pdbx_seq_one_letter_code
_entity_poly.pdbx_strand_id
1 'polypeptide(L)'
;MYTFKISRTPAVLVIGRVGKELAVWSIDGTITTLGSINGIELVDELKVERQIVGHVAIASFGQYIIKAMDMGSKYGSYTLSEDSLVRIPSRGGIDLRKYNDWVTIRNAFILIGDPNSNYSDYYPLICPYRVGDTLFINTGYTSTGSIRVVLTILGILRNYADRGRVNASCMCRIPSMPLEIALMNGDKYLLIRTHLNEGQASTGNKYLVLLTKGGNVISKYSLNDNPTDIVVKMLNEMRSI
;
A
#
# COMPACT_ATOMS: atom_id res chain seq x y z
N MET A 1 26.57 5.46 28.74
CA MET A 1 26.73 6.56 27.76
C MET A 1 27.26 5.94 26.48
N TYR A 2 26.40 5.67 25.50
CA TYR A 2 26.81 5.08 24.22
C TYR A 2 26.61 6.12 23.13
N THR A 3 27.69 6.44 22.42
CA THR A 3 27.68 7.37 21.30
C THR A 3 27.65 6.57 20.02
N PHE A 4 26.54 6.66 19.27
CA PHE A 4 26.49 6.17 17.89
C PHE A 4 26.58 7.36 16.94
N LYS A 5 27.66 7.40 16.15
CA LYS A 5 27.87 8.39 15.09
C LYS A 5 27.55 7.70 13.77
N ILE A 6 26.41 8.04 13.16
CA ILE A 6 26.02 7.51 11.84
C ILE A 6 25.99 8.69 10.87
N SER A 7 27.02 8.78 10.03
CA SER A 7 27.10 9.72 8.92
C SER A 7 26.70 9.02 7.62
N ARG A 8 25.71 9.58 6.90
CA ARG A 8 25.19 9.19 5.56
C ARG A 8 24.35 7.89 5.56
N THR A 9 23.04 8.05 5.30
CA THR A 9 21.85 7.14 5.25
C THR A 9 22.05 5.68 4.76
N PRO A 10 21.13 4.69 5.02
CA PRO A 10 19.78 4.78 5.61
C PRO A 10 19.43 3.75 6.72
N ALA A 11 18.48 4.09 7.60
CA ALA A 11 17.93 3.17 8.61
C ALA A 11 16.49 2.81 8.27
N VAL A 12 16.08 1.55 8.53
CA VAL A 12 14.67 1.27 8.83
C VAL A 12 14.47 0.34 10.01
N LEU A 13 13.68 0.96 10.87
CA LEU A 13 12.80 0.63 11.98
C LEU A 13 11.62 -0.26 11.54
N VAL A 14 11.40 -1.40 12.20
CA VAL A 14 10.09 -2.09 12.14
C VAL A 14 9.29 -1.70 13.38
N ILE A 15 8.12 -1.11 13.16
CA ILE A 15 7.23 -0.63 14.20
C ILE A 15 6.06 -1.60 14.33
N GLY A 16 5.82 -2.09 15.55
CA GLY A 16 4.65 -2.87 15.92
C GLY A 16 3.99 -2.31 17.19
N ARG A 17 2.94 -2.96 17.69
CA ARG A 17 2.27 -2.60 18.95
C ARG A 17 2.30 -3.78 19.92
N VAL A 18 2.60 -3.55 21.20
CA VAL A 18 2.47 -4.52 22.30
C VAL A 18 1.50 -3.94 23.32
N GLY A 19 0.28 -4.47 23.41
CA GLY A 19 -0.79 -3.83 24.17
C GLY A 19 -1.21 -2.49 23.56
N LYS A 20 -1.35 -1.44 24.38
CA LYS A 20 -1.78 -0.09 23.93
C LYS A 20 -0.63 0.85 23.51
N GLU A 21 0.64 0.44 23.50
CA GLU A 21 1.78 1.33 23.21
C GLU A 21 2.61 0.93 21.97
N LEU A 22 3.14 1.94 21.28
CA LEU A 22 4.00 1.80 20.10
C LEU A 22 5.38 1.28 20.50
N ALA A 23 5.77 0.17 19.88
CA ALA A 23 7.04 -0.49 20.12
C ALA A 23 7.91 -0.37 18.88
N VAL A 24 9.13 0.11 19.08
CA VAL A 24 10.20 -0.04 18.11
C VAL A 24 10.96 -1.31 18.40
N TRP A 25 11.20 -2.11 17.36
CA TRP A 25 12.06 -3.28 17.44
C TRP A 25 13.46 -2.93 16.90
N SER A 26 14.46 -3.04 17.78
CA SER A 26 15.88 -2.95 17.48
C SER A 26 16.48 -4.36 17.31
N ILE A 27 17.58 -4.47 16.55
CA ILE A 27 18.22 -5.74 16.14
C ILE A 27 18.79 -6.57 17.32
N ASP A 28 18.87 -5.99 18.51
CA ASP A 28 19.38 -6.60 19.74
C ASP A 28 18.28 -7.21 20.63
N GLY A 29 17.02 -7.20 20.18
CA GLY A 29 15.89 -7.80 20.91
C GLY A 29 15.33 -6.93 22.03
N THR A 30 15.87 -5.72 22.21
CA THR A 30 15.39 -4.76 23.21
C THR A 30 14.22 -3.96 22.63
N ILE A 31 13.02 -4.22 23.15
CA ILE A 31 11.85 -3.38 22.91
C ILE A 31 12.05 -2.08 23.68
N THR A 32 12.18 -0.96 22.97
CA THR A 32 12.42 0.34 23.59
C THR A 32 11.22 1.25 23.35
N THR A 33 10.60 1.72 24.43
CA THR A 33 9.61 2.80 24.40
C THR A 33 10.36 4.11 24.21
N LEU A 34 10.33 4.63 22.99
CA LEU A 34 11.18 5.74 22.59
C LEU A 34 10.45 7.06 22.81
N GLY A 35 10.89 7.80 23.83
CA GLY A 35 10.68 9.25 23.87
C GLY A 35 11.24 9.94 22.61
N SER A 36 11.02 11.26 22.53
CA SER A 36 11.12 12.13 21.34
C SER A 36 12.22 11.76 20.31
N ILE A 37 11.79 11.22 19.18
CA ILE A 37 12.59 11.01 17.95
C ILE A 37 12.41 12.24 17.06
N ASN A 38 13.52 12.83 16.58
CA ASN A 38 13.45 13.87 15.55
C ASN A 38 13.73 13.26 14.16
N GLY A 39 12.85 13.56 13.20
CA GLY A 39 13.08 13.30 11.77
C GLY A 39 12.33 12.12 11.15
N ILE A 40 11.53 11.38 11.91
CA ILE A 40 10.55 10.41 11.41
C ILE A 40 9.20 10.84 11.95
N GLU A 41 8.33 11.34 11.07
CA GLU A 41 6.97 11.70 11.43
C GLU A 41 6.06 10.52 11.10
N LEU A 42 5.57 9.84 12.14
CA LEU A 42 4.51 8.85 12.02
C LEU A 42 3.19 9.61 12.01
N VAL A 43 2.49 9.57 10.88
CA VAL A 43 1.14 10.10 10.78
C VAL A 43 0.20 8.98 11.25
N ASP A 44 -0.33 9.16 12.45
CA ASP A 44 -1.28 8.30 13.18
C ASP A 44 -0.76 6.95 13.74
N GLU A 45 -1.03 6.73 15.03
CA GLU A 45 -0.67 5.52 15.77
C GLU A 45 -1.60 4.35 15.44
N LEU A 46 -1.11 3.35 14.71
CA LEU A 46 -1.79 2.08 14.47
C LEU A 46 -2.21 1.39 15.78
N LYS A 47 -3.48 1.43 16.19
CA LYS A 47 -4.03 0.57 17.26
C LYS A 47 -4.27 -0.81 16.70
N VAL A 48 -3.26 -1.69 16.81
CA VAL A 48 -3.45 -3.10 16.53
C VAL A 48 -3.77 -3.80 17.85
N GLU A 49 -5.05 -4.12 18.06
CA GLU A 49 -5.55 -4.85 19.24
C GLU A 49 -5.24 -6.36 19.22
N ARG A 50 -4.46 -6.82 18.23
CA ARG A 50 -4.11 -8.23 18.00
C ARG A 50 -2.61 -8.37 17.70
N GLN A 51 -2.06 -9.55 17.99
CA GLN A 51 -0.66 -9.86 17.70
C GLN A 51 -0.38 -9.75 16.19
N ILE A 52 0.56 -8.88 15.82
CA ILE A 52 1.06 -8.79 14.44
C ILE A 52 2.03 -9.97 14.23
N VAL A 53 1.73 -10.85 13.27
CA VAL A 53 2.52 -12.07 12.99
C VAL A 53 3.40 -11.90 11.74
N GLY A 54 3.93 -10.70 11.54
CA GLY A 54 4.72 -10.34 10.37
C GLY A 54 5.46 -9.02 10.50
N HIS A 55 6.62 -8.94 9.87
CA HIS A 55 7.53 -7.80 9.94
C HIS A 55 7.99 -7.47 8.52
N VAL A 56 8.15 -6.18 8.20
CA VAL A 56 8.69 -5.72 6.92
C VAL A 56 9.81 -4.73 7.20
N ALA A 57 10.98 -4.99 6.61
CA ALA A 57 12.05 -4.01 6.53
C ALA A 57 11.78 -3.12 5.32
N ILE A 58 11.83 -1.81 5.51
CA ILE A 58 11.80 -0.82 4.44
C ILE A 58 13.23 -0.26 4.31
N ALA A 59 13.60 0.47 3.28
CA ALA A 59 14.82 1.26 3.23
C ALA A 59 14.65 2.32 2.16
N SER A 60 15.37 3.43 2.25
CA SER A 60 15.36 4.41 1.18
C SER A 60 16.75 4.80 0.73
N PHE A 61 16.99 4.75 -0.58
CA PHE A 61 18.30 4.90 -1.21
C PHE A 61 18.39 6.14 -2.12
N GLY A 62 17.57 7.17 -1.87
CA GLY A 62 17.55 8.41 -2.63
C GLY A 62 16.14 8.98 -2.80
N GLN A 63 15.99 10.05 -3.57
CA GLN A 63 14.73 10.81 -3.70
C GLN A 63 13.53 9.98 -4.14
N TYR A 64 13.73 8.89 -4.89
CA TYR A 64 12.64 8.09 -5.46
C TYR A 64 12.77 6.59 -5.24
N ILE A 65 13.75 6.15 -4.44
CA ILE A 65 14.04 4.73 -4.24
C ILE A 65 13.66 4.37 -2.82
N ILE A 66 12.52 3.71 -2.67
CA ILE A 66 12.11 3.01 -1.45
C ILE A 66 12.18 1.52 -1.77
N LYS A 67 12.74 0.74 -0.86
CA LYS A 67 12.90 -0.70 -0.94
C LYS A 67 12.16 -1.35 0.22
N ALA A 68 11.61 -2.54 0.03
CA ALA A 68 11.00 -3.32 1.09
C ALA A 68 11.33 -4.82 0.98
N MET A 69 11.36 -5.49 2.12
CA MET A 69 11.62 -6.90 2.29
C MET A 69 10.76 -7.45 3.43
N ASP A 70 10.16 -8.61 3.20
CA ASP A 70 9.44 -9.33 4.24
C ASP A 70 10.44 -10.02 5.18
N MET A 71 10.20 -9.96 6.48
CA MET A 71 11.10 -10.44 7.53
C MET A 71 10.57 -11.72 8.19
N GLY A 72 10.14 -12.69 7.36
CA GLY A 72 9.65 -13.98 7.83
C GLY A 72 8.19 -13.99 8.27
N SER A 73 7.33 -13.15 7.68
CA SER A 73 5.91 -13.14 8.03
C SER A 73 5.26 -14.47 7.66
N LYS A 74 4.52 -15.08 8.61
CA LYS A 74 3.88 -16.39 8.42
C LYS A 74 2.98 -16.42 7.19
N TYR A 75 2.22 -15.35 6.99
CA TYR A 75 1.30 -15.18 5.85
C TYR A 75 1.88 -14.27 4.76
N GLY A 76 3.19 -13.98 4.81
CA GLY A 76 3.88 -13.09 3.89
C GLY A 76 3.48 -11.62 4.01
N SER A 77 4.13 -10.80 3.19
CA SER A 77 3.76 -9.41 2.94
C SER A 77 3.69 -9.21 1.44
N TYR A 78 2.85 -8.29 1.01
CA TYR A 78 2.55 -8.07 -0.39
C TYR A 78 2.57 -6.59 -0.72
N THR A 79 2.84 -6.23 -1.97
CA THR A 79 2.71 -4.86 -2.45
C THR A 79 1.96 -4.84 -3.76
N LEU A 80 1.37 -3.71 -4.10
CA LEU A 80 0.69 -3.53 -5.37
C LEU A 80 1.72 -3.29 -6.48
N SER A 81 1.78 -4.21 -7.43
CA SER A 81 2.40 -4.03 -8.75
C SER A 81 1.30 -3.68 -9.76
N GLU A 82 1.65 -3.03 -10.87
CA GLU A 82 0.76 -2.38 -11.86
C GLU A 82 -0.65 -2.98 -12.02
N ASP A 83 -0.76 -4.31 -12.10
CA ASP A 83 -2.01 -5.05 -12.32
C ASP A 83 -2.34 -6.10 -11.23
N SER A 84 -1.50 -6.25 -10.19
CA SER A 84 -1.59 -7.40 -9.29
C SER A 84 -0.91 -7.16 -7.94
N LEU A 85 -1.41 -7.87 -6.93
CA LEU A 85 -0.76 -7.92 -5.62
C LEU A 85 0.39 -8.93 -5.68
N VAL A 86 1.63 -8.44 -5.56
CA VAL A 86 2.85 -9.25 -5.64
C VAL A 86 3.41 -9.51 -4.26
N ARG A 87 3.85 -10.75 -4.02
CA ARG A 87 4.47 -11.12 -2.75
C ARG A 87 5.84 -10.46 -2.63
N ILE A 88 6.09 -9.80 -1.52
CA ILE A 88 7.42 -9.30 -1.16
C ILE A 88 8.28 -10.49 -0.74
N PRO A 89 9.46 -10.70 -1.35
CA PRO A 89 10.38 -11.75 -0.96
C PRO A 89 10.70 -11.69 0.53
N SER A 90 10.70 -12.87 1.15
CA SER A 90 10.94 -13.03 2.58
C SER A 90 12.38 -13.45 2.86
N ARG A 91 13.04 -12.81 3.82
CA ARG A 91 14.36 -13.21 4.33
C ARG A 91 14.39 -13.16 5.86
N GLY A 92 15.14 -14.08 6.46
CA GLY A 92 15.31 -14.13 7.92
C GLY A 92 16.24 -13.07 8.50
N GLY A 93 16.78 -12.14 7.69
CA GLY A 93 17.74 -11.14 8.13
C GLY A 93 17.88 -9.97 7.14
N ILE A 94 18.21 -8.79 7.67
CA ILE A 94 18.44 -7.57 6.90
C ILE A 94 19.91 -7.53 6.44
N ASP A 95 20.12 -7.61 5.13
CA ASP A 95 21.43 -7.39 4.51
C ASP A 95 21.32 -6.27 3.47
N LEU A 96 21.77 -5.06 3.85
CA LEU A 96 21.74 -3.88 2.98
C LEU A 96 22.69 -4.01 1.78
N ARG A 97 23.69 -4.90 1.81
CA ARG A 97 24.54 -5.17 0.63
C ARG A 97 23.78 -5.89 -0.47
N LYS A 98 22.65 -6.52 -0.13
CA LYS A 98 21.74 -7.23 -1.04
C LYS A 98 20.46 -6.44 -1.30
N TYR A 99 20.49 -5.10 -1.19
CA TYR A 99 19.31 -4.25 -1.39
C TYR A 99 18.69 -4.36 -2.80
N ASN A 100 19.46 -4.83 -3.79
CA ASN A 100 18.95 -5.09 -5.14
C ASN A 100 17.92 -6.23 -5.16
N ASP A 101 17.99 -7.15 -4.20
CA ASP A 101 17.02 -8.26 -4.04
C ASP A 101 15.72 -7.79 -3.37
N TRP A 102 15.68 -6.55 -2.88
CA TRP A 102 14.52 -5.98 -2.22
C TRP A 102 13.56 -5.40 -3.26
N VAL A 103 12.27 -5.48 -2.98
CA VAL A 103 11.23 -4.96 -3.87
C VAL A 103 11.26 -3.44 -3.82
N THR A 104 11.27 -2.80 -4.99
CA THR A 104 11.11 -1.35 -5.08
C THR A 104 9.66 -0.99 -4.84
N ILE A 105 9.41 -0.12 -3.87
CA ILE A 105 8.09 0.41 -3.55
C ILE A 105 7.98 1.81 -4.16
N ARG A 106 6.99 2.01 -5.01
CA ARG A 106 6.76 3.30 -5.68
C ARG A 106 5.26 3.58 -5.74
N ASN A 107 4.80 4.55 -4.96
CA ASN A 107 3.38 4.91 -4.87
C ASN A 107 2.49 3.66 -4.71
N ALA A 108 2.90 2.75 -3.84
CA ALA A 108 2.23 1.48 -3.62
C ALA A 108 2.22 1.20 -2.13
N PHE A 109 1.10 0.66 -1.65
CA PHE A 109 1.00 0.17 -0.29
C PHE A 109 1.70 -1.20 -0.16
N ILE A 110 2.03 -1.53 1.06
CA ILE A 110 2.45 -2.85 1.51
C ILE A 110 1.34 -3.38 2.41
N LEU A 111 0.81 -4.54 2.07
CA LEU A 111 -0.15 -5.30 2.85
C LEU A 111 0.61 -6.34 3.68
N ILE A 112 0.35 -6.40 4.99
CA ILE A 112 0.91 -7.46 5.83
C ILE A 112 -0.11 -8.59 5.90
N GLY A 113 0.26 -9.74 5.34
CA GLY A 113 -0.58 -10.92 5.23
C GLY A 113 -1.19 -11.17 3.86
N ASP A 114 -1.58 -12.42 3.64
CA ASP A 114 -2.22 -12.88 2.40
C ASP A 114 -3.76 -12.83 2.52
N PRO A 115 -4.44 -11.98 1.71
CA PRO A 115 -5.89 -11.85 1.72
C PRO A 115 -6.65 -13.11 1.24
N ASN A 116 -5.94 -14.07 0.62
CA ASN A 116 -6.50 -15.34 0.18
C ASN A 116 -6.42 -16.43 1.25
N SER A 117 -5.60 -16.25 2.29
CA SER A 117 -5.37 -17.28 3.30
C SER A 117 -6.43 -17.32 4.41
N ASN A 118 -7.42 -16.41 4.38
CA ASN A 118 -8.54 -16.32 5.34
C ASN A 118 -8.11 -16.25 6.82
N TYR A 119 -6.87 -15.89 7.12
CA TYR A 119 -6.37 -15.90 8.51
C TYR A 119 -6.87 -14.70 9.33
N SER A 120 -7.30 -13.63 8.66
CA SER A 120 -7.76 -12.40 9.29
C SER A 120 -8.84 -11.73 8.45
N ASP A 121 -9.73 -11.01 9.14
CA ASP A 121 -10.74 -10.15 8.53
C ASP A 121 -10.19 -8.76 8.17
N TYR A 122 -9.05 -8.39 8.74
CA TYR A 122 -8.37 -7.12 8.54
C TYR A 122 -6.86 -7.30 8.37
N TYR A 123 -6.27 -6.49 7.51
CA TYR A 123 -4.84 -6.53 7.18
C TYR A 123 -4.21 -5.17 7.43
N PRO A 124 -3.05 -5.12 8.12
CA PRO A 124 -2.27 -3.90 8.21
C PRO A 124 -1.79 -3.42 6.83
N LEU A 125 -1.81 -2.11 6.65
CA LEU A 125 -1.29 -1.40 5.49
C LEU A 125 -0.13 -0.49 5.89
N ILE A 126 0.91 -0.48 5.07
CA ILE A 126 2.07 0.39 5.21
C ILE A 126 2.30 1.10 3.87
N CYS A 127 2.34 2.43 3.89
CA CYS A 127 2.49 3.27 2.72
C CYS A 127 3.70 4.18 2.89
N PRO A 128 4.90 3.72 2.49
CA PRO A 128 6.09 4.55 2.58
C PRO A 128 6.13 5.57 1.43
N TYR A 129 6.50 6.81 1.73
CA TYR A 129 6.66 7.86 0.75
C TYR A 129 7.78 8.82 1.16
N ARG A 130 8.25 9.65 0.22
CA ARG A 130 9.26 10.67 0.50
C ARG A 130 8.74 12.07 0.25
N VAL A 131 9.23 13.00 1.07
CA VAL A 131 9.18 14.44 0.79
C VAL A 131 10.59 14.98 1.03
N GLY A 132 11.29 15.30 -0.06
CA GLY A 132 12.71 15.68 -0.02
C GLY A 132 13.58 14.56 0.56
N ASP A 133 14.33 14.91 1.61
CA ASP A 133 15.28 13.99 2.25
C ASP A 133 14.65 13.05 3.29
N THR A 134 13.39 13.30 3.65
CA THR A 134 12.68 12.56 4.68
C THR A 134 11.85 11.42 4.11
N LEU A 135 11.98 10.24 4.72
CA LEU A 135 11.11 9.09 4.51
C LEU A 135 9.96 9.17 5.52
N PHE A 136 8.74 9.17 5.02
CA PHE A 136 7.50 9.10 5.79
C PHE A 136 6.88 7.73 5.61
N ILE A 137 6.16 7.28 6.65
CA ILE A 137 5.44 6.01 6.62
C ILE A 137 4.02 6.28 7.13
N ASN A 138 3.06 6.25 6.21
CA ASN A 138 1.65 6.21 6.59
C ASN A 138 1.26 4.77 6.90
N THR A 139 0.46 4.57 7.93
CA THR A 139 0.01 3.24 8.33
C THR A 139 -1.50 3.19 8.49
N GLY A 140 -2.07 2.00 8.38
CA GLY A 140 -3.51 1.82 8.36
C GLY A 140 -3.93 0.36 8.38
N TYR A 141 -5.21 0.11 8.14
CA TYR A 141 -5.73 -1.24 7.94
C TYR A 141 -6.81 -1.27 6.86
N THR A 142 -7.03 -2.44 6.29
CA THR A 142 -8.09 -2.69 5.31
C THR A 142 -8.73 -4.05 5.54
N SER A 143 -10.03 -4.16 5.32
CA SER A 143 -10.75 -5.43 5.42
C SER A 143 -10.47 -6.37 4.26
N THR A 144 -10.66 -7.68 4.49
CA THR A 144 -10.63 -8.72 3.45
C THR A 144 -11.60 -8.42 2.31
N GLY A 145 -12.76 -7.83 2.62
CA GLY A 145 -13.75 -7.46 1.61
C GLY A 145 -13.22 -6.39 0.64
N SER A 146 -12.66 -5.31 1.18
CA SER A 146 -12.13 -4.20 0.38
C SER A 146 -10.98 -4.62 -0.52
N ILE A 147 -10.03 -5.40 0.01
CA ILE A 147 -8.91 -5.88 -0.82
C ILE A 147 -9.38 -6.85 -1.91
N ARG A 148 -10.38 -7.71 -1.63
CA ARG A 148 -10.97 -8.59 -2.66
C ARG A 148 -11.67 -7.82 -3.78
N VAL A 149 -12.36 -6.74 -3.45
CA VAL A 149 -12.97 -5.86 -4.46
C VAL A 149 -11.88 -5.27 -5.37
N VAL A 150 -10.80 -4.76 -4.78
CA VAL A 150 -9.65 -4.24 -5.54
C VAL A 150 -9.03 -5.30 -6.46
N LEU A 151 -8.77 -6.49 -5.94
CA LEU A 151 -8.23 -7.60 -6.73
C LEU A 151 -9.18 -8.04 -7.85
N THR A 152 -10.48 -8.07 -7.58
CA THR A 152 -11.51 -8.37 -8.58
C THR A 152 -11.50 -7.34 -9.70
N ILE A 153 -11.45 -6.04 -9.37
CA ILE A 153 -11.39 -4.96 -10.36
C ILE A 153 -10.13 -5.10 -11.22
N LEU A 154 -8.96 -5.32 -10.61
CA LEU A 154 -7.71 -5.53 -11.36
C LEU A 154 -7.82 -6.71 -12.32
N GLY A 155 -8.37 -7.85 -11.86
CA GLY A 155 -8.60 -9.02 -12.68
C GLY A 155 -9.56 -8.77 -13.85
N ILE A 156 -10.67 -8.06 -13.59
CA ILE A 156 -11.62 -7.63 -14.63
C ILE A 156 -10.91 -6.75 -15.67
N LEU A 157 -10.24 -5.68 -15.24
CA LEU A 157 -9.57 -4.75 -16.16
C LEU A 157 -8.50 -5.45 -17.00
N ARG A 158 -7.71 -6.33 -16.38
CA ARG A 158 -6.67 -7.12 -17.06
C ARG A 158 -7.25 -8.02 -18.13
N ASN A 159 -8.35 -8.72 -17.85
CA ASN A 159 -9.04 -9.56 -18.83
C ASN A 159 -9.64 -8.76 -19.99
N TYR A 160 -9.84 -7.45 -19.82
CA TYR A 160 -10.34 -6.54 -20.85
C TYR A 160 -9.22 -5.77 -21.56
N ALA A 161 -7.96 -5.92 -21.12
CA ALA A 161 -6.81 -5.16 -21.60
C ALA A 161 -6.14 -5.78 -22.84
N ASP A 162 -6.90 -6.34 -23.79
CA ASP A 162 -6.35 -6.96 -25.01
C ASP A 162 -5.43 -6.03 -25.82
N ARG A 163 -5.63 -4.70 -25.70
CA ARG A 163 -4.80 -3.65 -26.32
C ARG A 163 -4.53 -2.47 -25.37
N GLY A 164 -4.82 -2.64 -24.08
CA GLY A 164 -4.74 -1.58 -23.08
C GLY A 164 -3.66 -1.82 -22.04
N ARG A 165 -3.38 -0.81 -21.23
CA ARG A 165 -2.52 -0.92 -20.04
C ARG A 165 -3.33 -0.67 -18.79
N VAL A 166 -3.24 -1.61 -17.85
CA VAL A 166 -3.73 -1.42 -16.48
C VAL A 166 -2.60 -0.79 -15.65
N ASN A 167 -2.95 0.19 -14.84
CA ASN A 167 -2.05 0.76 -13.85
C ASN A 167 -2.79 0.95 -12.55
N ALA A 168 -2.14 0.66 -11.43
CA ALA A 168 -2.68 0.86 -10.12
C ALA A 168 -1.65 1.57 -9.25
N SER A 169 -2.07 2.62 -8.56
CA SER A 169 -1.20 3.43 -7.72
C SER A 169 -1.92 3.90 -6.46
N CYS A 170 -1.21 3.90 -5.35
CA CYS A 170 -1.69 4.36 -4.06
C CYS A 170 -0.97 5.66 -3.66
N MET A 171 -1.76 6.68 -3.33
CA MET A 171 -1.28 7.96 -2.83
C MET A 171 -0.86 7.82 -1.36
N CYS A 172 0.36 7.31 -1.15
CA CYS A 172 0.91 7.01 0.17
C CYS A 172 1.03 8.23 1.09
N ARG A 173 1.06 9.45 0.55
CA ARG A 173 1.12 10.71 1.31
C ARG A 173 -0.21 11.09 1.99
N ILE A 174 -1.34 10.60 1.50
CA ILE A 174 -2.65 10.94 2.03
C ILE A 174 -3.05 9.85 3.05
N PRO A 175 -3.47 10.20 4.29
CA PRO A 175 -3.77 9.22 5.33
C PRO A 175 -4.82 8.18 4.96
N SER A 176 -5.84 8.56 4.18
CA SER A 176 -6.88 7.63 3.68
C SER A 176 -6.37 6.61 2.65
N MET A 177 -5.10 6.73 2.23
CA MET A 177 -4.44 5.90 1.22
C MET A 177 -5.31 5.73 -0.05
N PRO A 178 -5.64 6.83 -0.78
CA PRO A 178 -6.38 6.74 -2.01
C PRO A 178 -5.68 5.79 -2.99
N LEU A 179 -6.42 4.82 -3.49
CA LEU A 179 -5.99 3.89 -4.52
C LEU A 179 -6.69 4.27 -5.83
N GLU A 180 -5.90 4.47 -6.87
CA GLU A 180 -6.37 4.72 -8.22
C GLU A 180 -5.97 3.52 -9.11
N ILE A 181 -6.96 2.94 -9.76
CA ILE A 181 -6.81 1.84 -10.72
C ILE A 181 -7.33 2.34 -12.05
N ALA A 182 -6.51 2.30 -13.09
CA ALA A 182 -6.87 2.81 -14.40
C ALA A 182 -6.64 1.76 -15.49
N LEU A 183 -7.58 1.64 -16.42
CA LEU A 183 -7.38 1.00 -17.71
C LEU A 183 -7.26 2.09 -18.79
N MET A 184 -6.13 2.10 -19.49
CA MET A 184 -5.83 3.03 -20.58
C MET A 184 -5.86 2.25 -21.90
N ASN A 185 -6.69 2.68 -22.85
CA ASN A 185 -6.76 2.06 -24.18
C ASN A 185 -6.95 3.16 -25.24
N GLY A 186 -5.87 3.53 -25.92
CA GLY A 186 -5.86 4.65 -26.85
C GLY A 186 -6.19 5.97 -26.17
N ASP A 187 -7.21 6.66 -26.67
CA ASP A 187 -7.73 7.93 -26.15
C ASP A 187 -8.75 7.75 -25.01
N LYS A 188 -9.07 6.51 -24.63
CA LYS A 188 -10.07 6.18 -23.62
C LYS A 188 -9.43 5.74 -22.30
N TYR A 189 -10.04 6.16 -21.20
CA TYR A 189 -9.57 5.86 -19.85
C TYR A 189 -10.73 5.47 -18.95
N LEU A 190 -10.65 4.30 -18.31
CA LEU A 190 -11.52 3.94 -17.20
C LEU A 190 -10.73 4.04 -15.90
N LEU A 191 -11.07 5.00 -15.05
CA LEU A 191 -10.45 5.24 -13.75
C LEU A 191 -11.40 4.81 -12.64
N ILE A 192 -10.88 4.03 -11.70
CA ILE A 192 -11.52 3.69 -10.44
C ILE A 192 -10.68 4.28 -9.33
N ARG A 193 -11.29 5.04 -8.44
CA ARG A 193 -10.67 5.54 -7.22
C ARG A 193 -11.39 5.01 -6.00
N THR A 194 -10.63 4.58 -4.99
CA THR A 194 -11.13 4.19 -3.68
C THR A 194 -10.16 4.63 -2.57
N HIS A 195 -10.47 4.35 -1.31
CA HIS A 195 -9.63 4.62 -0.15
C HIS A 195 -9.37 3.29 0.56
N LEU A 196 -8.10 2.92 0.68
CA LEU A 196 -7.73 1.62 1.25
C LEU A 196 -7.69 1.61 2.77
N ASN A 197 -7.32 2.73 3.38
CA ASN A 197 -7.20 2.82 4.82
C ASN A 197 -8.57 3.03 5.47
N GLU A 198 -9.17 1.94 5.96
CA GLU A 198 -10.46 1.95 6.63
C GLU A 198 -10.39 2.45 8.08
N GLY A 199 -9.18 2.65 8.61
CA GLY A 199 -8.95 3.32 9.88
C GLY A 199 -9.11 4.84 9.84
N GLN A 200 -9.26 5.41 8.64
CA GLN A 200 -9.38 6.84 8.42
C GLN A 200 -10.75 7.16 7.84
N ALA A 201 -11.45 8.12 8.45
CA ALA A 201 -12.73 8.58 7.92
C ALA A 201 -12.50 9.29 6.58
N SER A 202 -13.02 8.73 5.49
CA SER A 202 -13.12 9.43 4.21
C SER A 202 -14.48 10.09 4.10
N THR A 203 -14.52 11.39 3.83
CA THR A 203 -15.77 12.09 3.52
C THR A 203 -16.22 11.77 2.09
N GLY A 204 -17.49 11.38 1.91
CA GLY A 204 -18.08 11.13 0.61
C GLY A 204 -18.14 9.64 0.23
N ASN A 205 -18.33 9.37 -1.06
CA ASN A 205 -18.51 8.02 -1.57
C ASN A 205 -17.21 7.21 -1.55
N LYS A 206 -17.26 5.94 -1.15
CA LYS A 206 -16.10 5.03 -1.06
C LYS A 206 -15.42 4.79 -2.41
N TYR A 207 -16.20 4.74 -3.48
CA TYR A 207 -15.73 4.48 -4.84
C TYR A 207 -16.15 5.61 -5.78
N LEU A 208 -15.25 5.94 -6.70
CA LEU A 208 -15.51 6.80 -7.85
C LEU A 208 -15.09 6.03 -9.10
N VAL A 209 -15.97 5.92 -10.08
CA VAL A 209 -15.70 5.28 -11.38
C VAL A 209 -15.93 6.32 -12.48
N LEU A 210 -14.91 6.55 -13.31
CA LEU A 210 -14.91 7.54 -14.39
C LEU A 210 -14.51 6.89 -15.70
N LEU A 211 -15.30 7.14 -16.75
CA LEU A 211 -14.94 6.82 -18.13
C LEU A 211 -14.68 8.13 -18.85
N THR A 212 -13.52 8.25 -19.48
CA THR A 212 -13.15 9.43 -20.24
C THR A 212 -12.70 9.06 -21.67
N LYS A 213 -12.83 10.01 -22.59
CA LYS A 213 -12.30 9.93 -23.97
C LYS A 213 -11.75 11.29 -24.38
N GLY A 214 -10.49 11.32 -24.83
CA GLY A 214 -9.81 12.56 -25.22
C GLY A 214 -9.77 13.62 -24.11
N GLY A 215 -9.74 13.19 -22.84
CA GLY A 215 -9.76 14.08 -21.68
C GLY A 215 -11.14 14.51 -21.18
N ASN A 216 -12.22 14.20 -21.91
CA ASN A 216 -13.59 14.51 -21.49
C ASN A 216 -14.22 13.37 -20.70
N VAL A 217 -14.92 13.70 -19.61
CA VAL A 217 -15.70 12.71 -18.84
C VAL A 217 -16.95 12.35 -19.62
N ILE A 218 -17.08 11.07 -19.98
CA ILE A 218 -18.27 10.51 -20.63
C ILE A 218 -19.28 10.09 -19.58
N SER A 219 -18.81 9.30 -18.61
CA SER A 219 -19.64 8.68 -17.58
C SER A 219 -18.96 8.73 -16.23
N LYS A 220 -19.76 8.97 -15.18
CA LYS A 220 -19.29 9.11 -13.79
C LYS A 220 -20.28 8.46 -12.83
N TYR A 221 -19.74 7.65 -11.92
CA TYR A 221 -20.50 7.04 -10.83
C TYR A 221 -19.75 7.20 -9.52
N SER A 222 -20.48 7.52 -8.45
CA SER A 222 -19.95 7.58 -7.09
C SER A 222 -20.78 6.68 -6.19
N LEU A 223 -20.14 5.76 -5.49
CA LEU A 223 -20.77 4.59 -4.87
C LEU A 223 -20.19 4.36 -3.46
N ASN A 224 -20.98 3.87 -2.52
CA ASN A 224 -20.46 3.36 -1.24
C ASN A 224 -20.23 1.85 -1.25
N ASP A 225 -21.02 1.14 -2.06
CA ASP A 225 -21.00 -0.31 -2.16
C ASP A 225 -20.06 -0.79 -3.28
N ASN A 226 -19.99 -2.11 -3.44
CA ASN A 226 -19.12 -2.78 -4.41
C ASN A 226 -19.32 -2.23 -5.84
N PRO A 227 -18.27 -1.68 -6.49
CA PRO A 227 -18.37 -1.04 -7.79
C PRO A 227 -18.30 -2.01 -8.99
N THR A 228 -18.17 -3.32 -8.78
CA THR A 228 -17.85 -4.28 -9.86
C THR A 228 -18.83 -4.24 -11.03
N ASP A 229 -20.13 -4.15 -10.76
CA ASP A 229 -21.14 -4.13 -11.82
C ASP A 229 -21.05 -2.85 -12.66
N ILE A 230 -20.75 -1.72 -12.01
CA ILE A 230 -20.53 -0.44 -12.67
C ILE A 230 -19.25 -0.47 -13.50
N VAL A 231 -18.18 -1.09 -13.00
CA VAL A 231 -16.93 -1.28 -13.76
C VAL A 231 -17.19 -2.10 -15.02
N VAL A 232 -17.92 -3.21 -14.94
CA VAL A 232 -18.28 -4.03 -16.12
C VAL A 232 -19.15 -3.25 -17.10
N LYS A 233 -20.14 -2.50 -16.59
CA LYS A 233 -20.98 -1.63 -17.42
C LYS A 233 -20.14 -0.61 -18.20
N MET A 234 -19.22 0.08 -17.52
CA MET A 234 -18.39 1.13 -18.13
C MET A 234 -17.34 0.56 -19.09
N LEU A 235 -16.87 -0.66 -18.87
CA LEU A 235 -16.03 -1.37 -19.84
C LEU A 235 -16.78 -1.66 -21.15
N ASN A 236 -18.04 -2.09 -21.06
CA ASN A 236 -18.87 -2.31 -22.25
C ASN A 236 -19.14 -1.00 -22.99
N GLU A 237 -19.42 0.09 -22.26
CA GLU A 237 -19.57 1.43 -22.84
C GLU A 237 -18.27 1.89 -23.54
N MET A 238 -17.11 1.68 -22.90
CA MET A 238 -15.79 2.00 -23.46
C MET A 238 -15.51 1.28 -24.79
N ARG A 239 -16.07 0.07 -24.99
CA ARG A 239 -15.96 -0.69 -26.25
C ARG A 239 -16.87 -0.14 -27.35
N SER A 240 -18.02 0.42 -27.00
CA SER A 240 -19.01 0.92 -27.97
C SER A 240 -18.74 2.32 -28.51
N ILE A 241 -17.96 3.12 -27.77
CA ILE A 241 -17.54 4.49 -28.17
C ILE A 241 -16.29 4.49 -29.05
#